data_AF-A0A1U7GSB6-F1
#
_entry.id   AF-A0A1U7GSB6-F1
#
_cell.length_a   1.000
_cell.length_b   1.000
_cell.length_c   1.000
_cell.angle_alpha   90.00
_cell.angle_beta   90.00
_cell.angle_gamma   90.00
#
_symmetry.space_group_name_H-M   'P 1'
#
loop_
_entity.id
_entity.type
_entity.pdbx_description
1 polymer ?
#
loop_
_entity_poly.entity_id
_entity_poly.type
_entity_poly.pdbx_seq_one_letter_code
_entity_poly.pdbx_strand_id
1 'polypeptide(L)'
;MSGEIESGLGFKNWLLDETLALAGSYKGGVFMRLVAASYKLAPVSDPAARPAFEELARKMDRQNAFLRHDYRFIPSSGDHYNSLKQLRRSIDAQRQAGKRRADMYVYAEPPGPEGDASQQGHPVFSNDQNVLIRGVHDAIAHLGGNHPFSARGEYGAYNRHLKTLCNVQDARAGKCLAAAALFTEIVGQTSYFYVYGQFAPQKAAFLNDFDYYNIGLLSPSSRLNRFFEVQNKDLVCRPIFDPEAFAREFTALSRELARQVGGPKVRLAAIPTPS
;
A
#
# COMPACT_ATOMS: atom_id res chain seq x y z
N MET A 1 0.89 -36.28 -23.13
CA MET A 1 1.37 -34.89 -23.28
C MET A 1 1.76 -34.41 -21.89
N SER A 2 3.04 -34.55 -21.57
CA SER A 2 3.64 -34.11 -20.31
C SER A 2 3.82 -32.59 -20.35
N GLY A 3 3.05 -31.88 -19.53
CA GLY A 3 3.22 -30.43 -19.36
C GLY A 3 4.52 -30.15 -18.62
N GLU A 4 5.47 -29.51 -19.31
CA GLU A 4 6.68 -28.99 -18.71
C GLU A 4 6.33 -27.92 -17.66
N ILE A 5 6.79 -28.16 -16.43
CA ILE A 5 6.79 -27.15 -15.37
C ILE A 5 7.93 -26.19 -15.71
N GLU A 6 7.61 -24.98 -16.16
CA GLU A 6 8.62 -23.95 -16.40
C GLU A 6 9.45 -23.70 -15.14
N SER A 7 10.71 -24.15 -15.20
CA SER A 7 11.72 -23.93 -14.18
C SER A 7 12.24 -22.49 -14.25
N GLY A 8 12.10 -21.75 -13.14
CA GLY A 8 13.11 -20.76 -12.76
C GLY A 8 12.84 -19.31 -13.17
N LEU A 9 11.91 -18.64 -12.48
CA LEU A 9 12.08 -17.20 -12.23
C LEU A 9 13.15 -17.03 -11.16
N GLY A 10 14.41 -16.84 -11.57
CA GLY A 10 15.51 -16.52 -10.65
C GLY A 10 15.26 -15.20 -9.88
N PHE A 11 15.84 -15.06 -8.68
CA PHE A 11 15.65 -13.91 -7.78
C PHE A 11 15.85 -12.54 -8.48
N LYS A 12 16.82 -12.44 -9.40
CA LYS A 12 17.04 -11.24 -10.23
C LYS A 12 15.88 -10.95 -11.18
N ASN A 13 15.32 -11.96 -11.85
CA ASN A 13 14.22 -11.77 -12.80
C ASN A 13 12.92 -11.39 -12.06
N TRP A 14 12.71 -11.95 -10.86
CA TRP A 14 11.56 -11.56 -10.05
C TRP A 14 11.70 -10.14 -9.49
N LEU A 15 12.88 -9.67 -9.07
CA LEU A 15 13.08 -8.25 -8.73
C LEU A 15 12.78 -7.31 -9.90
N LEU A 16 12.87 -7.78 -11.14
CA LEU A 16 12.62 -7.01 -12.35
C LEU A 16 11.16 -7.10 -12.86
N ASP A 17 10.41 -8.14 -12.46
CA ASP A 17 9.05 -8.41 -12.93
C ASP A 17 7.97 -7.64 -12.12
N GLU A 18 8.03 -6.31 -12.12
CA GLU A 18 7.12 -5.43 -11.36
C GLU A 18 5.74 -5.25 -12.03
N THR A 19 5.16 -6.33 -12.55
CA THR A 19 3.84 -6.26 -13.16
C THR A 19 2.77 -6.04 -12.10
N LEU A 20 2.03 -4.94 -12.23
CA LEU A 20 0.74 -4.82 -11.58
C LEU A 20 -0.25 -5.73 -12.32
N ALA A 21 -1.18 -6.35 -11.58
CA ALA A 21 -2.16 -7.24 -12.18
C ALA A 21 -3.17 -6.48 -13.05
N LEU A 22 -3.45 -5.24 -12.65
CA LEU A 22 -4.21 -4.28 -13.46
C LEU A 22 -3.25 -3.45 -14.34
N ALA A 23 -3.79 -2.73 -15.33
CA ALA A 23 -3.07 -1.77 -16.14
C ALA A 23 -3.69 -0.37 -16.08
N GLY A 24 -4.99 -0.25 -15.80
CA GLY A 24 -5.77 0.98 -16.00
C GLY A 24 -5.85 1.91 -14.79
N SER A 25 -7.02 2.51 -14.59
CA SER A 25 -7.21 3.75 -13.79
C SER A 25 -7.11 3.52 -12.28
N TYR A 26 -5.89 3.31 -11.76
CA TYR A 26 -5.66 3.18 -10.31
C TYR A 26 -6.21 4.35 -9.53
N LYS A 27 -6.06 5.57 -10.07
CA LYS A 27 -6.60 6.77 -9.46
C LYS A 27 -8.12 6.80 -9.64
N GLY A 28 -8.86 6.55 -8.58
CA GLY A 28 -10.32 6.62 -8.54
C GLY A 28 -11.06 5.43 -9.17
N GLY A 29 -10.35 4.40 -9.65
CA GLY A 29 -10.95 3.15 -10.13
C GLY A 29 -11.63 2.34 -9.02
N VAL A 30 -12.42 1.33 -9.41
CA VAL A 30 -13.20 0.49 -8.48
C VAL A 30 -12.32 -0.16 -7.41
N PHE A 31 -11.15 -0.70 -7.79
CA PHE A 31 -10.21 -1.30 -6.82
C PHE A 31 -9.80 -0.31 -5.73
N MET A 32 -9.35 0.90 -6.10
CA MET A 32 -8.95 1.91 -5.13
C MET A 32 -10.13 2.34 -4.24
N ARG A 33 -11.33 2.49 -4.81
CA ARG A 33 -12.54 2.80 -4.03
C ARG A 33 -12.85 1.73 -2.99
N LEU A 34 -12.77 0.46 -3.37
CA LEU A 34 -12.98 -0.68 -2.49
C LEU A 34 -11.93 -0.74 -1.39
N VAL A 35 -10.64 -0.59 -1.72
CA VAL A 35 -9.56 -0.56 -0.72
C VAL A 35 -9.74 0.61 0.23
N ALA A 36 -10.02 1.82 -0.27
CA ALA A 36 -10.21 3.00 0.56
C ALA A 36 -11.38 2.86 1.54
N ALA A 37 -12.53 2.34 1.08
CA ALA A 37 -13.69 2.10 1.94
C ALA A 37 -13.40 0.99 2.96
N SER A 38 -12.76 -0.11 2.54
CA SER A 38 -12.41 -1.22 3.43
C SER A 38 -11.40 -0.77 4.49
N TYR A 39 -10.38 0.00 4.11
CA TYR A 39 -9.43 0.61 5.04
C TYR A 39 -10.15 1.53 6.03
N LYS A 40 -11.06 2.39 5.56
CA LYS A 40 -11.82 3.28 6.44
C LYS A 40 -12.65 2.52 7.47
N LEU A 41 -13.30 1.43 7.06
CA LEU A 41 -14.15 0.58 7.90
C LEU A 41 -13.36 -0.37 8.81
N ALA A 42 -12.11 -0.69 8.47
CA ALA A 42 -11.26 -1.55 9.29
C ALA A 42 -11.07 -0.96 10.71
N PRO A 43 -10.92 -1.80 11.74
CA PRO A 43 -10.56 -1.31 13.08
C PRO A 43 -9.20 -0.62 13.03
N VAL A 44 -8.96 0.32 13.96
CA VAL A 44 -7.64 0.95 14.10
C VAL A 44 -6.59 -0.11 14.46
N SER A 45 -6.93 -1.04 15.34
CA SER A 45 -6.06 -2.13 15.75
C SER A 45 -6.85 -3.43 15.81
N ASP A 46 -6.41 -4.42 15.04
CA ASP A 46 -6.86 -5.80 15.08
C ASP A 46 -5.76 -6.65 15.74
N PRO A 47 -6.03 -7.25 16.92
CA PRO A 47 -5.08 -8.13 17.58
C PRO A 47 -4.56 -9.27 16.69
N ALA A 48 -5.37 -9.76 15.74
CA ALA A 48 -4.96 -10.81 14.81
C ALA A 48 -3.93 -10.31 13.77
N ALA A 49 -3.93 -9.01 13.48
CA ALA A 49 -2.98 -8.41 12.54
C ALA A 49 -1.63 -8.08 13.19
N ARG A 50 -1.59 -7.86 14.51
CA ARG A 50 -0.38 -7.43 15.24
C ARG A 50 0.89 -8.24 14.91
N PRO A 51 0.88 -9.59 14.86
CA PRO A 51 2.08 -10.36 14.53
C PRO A 51 2.66 -10.04 13.14
N ALA A 52 1.81 -9.70 12.17
CA ALA A 52 2.25 -9.32 10.83
C ALA A 52 2.96 -7.96 10.81
N PHE A 53 2.45 -7.00 11.60
CA PHE A 53 3.07 -5.68 11.74
C PHE A 53 4.40 -5.80 12.50
N GLU A 54 4.46 -6.59 13.57
CA GLU A 54 5.73 -6.88 14.27
C GLU A 54 6.75 -7.58 13.36
N GLU A 55 6.31 -8.48 12.48
CA GLU A 55 7.17 -9.07 11.46
C GLU A 55 7.65 -8.03 10.43
N LEU A 56 6.75 -7.15 9.97
CA LEU A 56 7.09 -6.05 9.07
C LEU A 56 8.18 -5.16 9.68
N ALA A 57 8.00 -4.70 10.92
CA ALA A 57 8.98 -3.90 11.64
C ALA A 57 10.35 -4.59 11.69
N ARG A 58 10.41 -5.87 12.09
CA ARG A 58 11.66 -6.64 12.12
C ARG A 58 12.34 -6.76 10.75
N LYS A 59 11.56 -6.89 9.68
CA LYS A 59 12.11 -6.97 8.31
C LYS A 59 12.63 -5.60 7.84
N MET A 60 11.91 -4.53 8.17
CA MET A 60 12.31 -3.15 7.87
C MET A 60 13.58 -2.76 8.62
N ASP A 61 13.73 -3.17 9.88
CA ASP A 61 14.97 -2.98 10.65
C ASP A 61 16.18 -3.64 9.98
N ARG A 62 16.00 -4.87 9.47
CA ARG A 62 17.06 -5.56 8.72
C ARG A 62 17.42 -4.82 7.44
N GLN A 63 16.43 -4.33 6.71
CA GLN A 63 16.66 -3.53 5.50
C GLN A 63 17.35 -2.21 5.81
N ASN A 64 16.94 -1.53 6.88
CA ASN A 64 17.61 -0.31 7.37
C ASN A 64 19.08 -0.57 7.75
N ALA A 65 19.40 -1.74 8.31
CA ALA A 65 20.79 -2.09 8.62
C ALA A 65 21.71 -2.09 7.38
N PHE A 66 21.17 -2.40 6.20
CA PHE A 66 21.90 -2.26 4.92
C PHE A 66 21.94 -0.80 4.43
N LEU A 67 20.84 -0.06 4.59
CA LEU A 67 20.70 1.31 4.07
C LEU A 67 21.40 2.37 4.91
N ARG A 68 21.62 2.15 6.22
CA ARG A 68 22.18 3.13 7.15
C ARG A 68 23.59 3.62 6.78
N HIS A 69 24.27 2.91 5.88
CA HIS A 69 25.58 3.31 5.35
C HIS A 69 25.47 4.39 4.26
N ASP A 70 24.32 4.47 3.59
CA ASP A 70 24.04 5.38 2.48
C ASP A 70 23.07 6.51 2.88
N TYR A 71 22.18 6.24 3.84
CA TYR A 71 21.09 7.13 4.21
C TYR A 71 21.00 7.37 5.73
N ARG A 72 20.54 8.56 6.10
CA ARG A 72 19.98 8.87 7.41
C ARG A 72 18.53 9.29 7.22
N PHE A 73 17.59 8.54 7.80
CA PHE A 73 16.18 8.92 7.79
C PHE A 73 15.94 9.96 8.88
N ILE A 74 15.52 11.16 8.49
CA ILE A 74 15.32 12.30 9.38
C ILE A 74 13.82 12.55 9.50
N PRO A 75 13.22 12.48 10.70
CA PRO A 75 11.80 12.79 10.87
C PRO A 75 11.52 14.24 10.49
N SER A 76 10.42 14.48 9.78
CA SER A 76 9.98 15.83 9.40
C SER A 76 8.49 16.04 9.63
N SER A 77 8.10 17.26 10.00
CA SER A 77 6.70 17.65 10.22
C SER A 77 5.91 17.97 8.94
N GLY A 78 6.54 17.84 7.76
CA GLY A 78 5.94 18.11 6.47
C GLY A 78 6.52 17.25 5.36
N ASP A 79 5.89 17.30 4.19
CA ASP A 79 6.39 16.65 2.98
C ASP A 79 7.49 17.50 2.34
N HIS A 80 8.72 17.02 2.39
CA HIS A 80 9.89 17.70 1.80
C HIS A 80 10.04 17.42 0.30
N TYR A 81 9.32 16.42 -0.24
CA TYR A 81 9.53 15.92 -1.58
C TYR A 81 8.20 15.73 -2.32
N ASN A 82 7.80 16.76 -3.07
CA ASN A 82 6.60 16.71 -3.91
C ASN A 82 6.71 15.70 -5.08
N SER A 83 7.89 15.12 -5.31
CA SER A 83 8.13 14.11 -6.35
C SER A 83 9.41 13.32 -6.10
N LEU A 84 9.47 12.11 -6.68
CA LEU A 84 10.69 11.31 -6.72
C LEU A 84 11.89 12.07 -7.33
N LYS A 85 11.65 12.91 -8.35
CA LYS A 85 12.70 13.74 -8.96
C LYS A 85 13.27 14.76 -7.99
N GLN A 86 12.45 15.29 -7.07
CA GLN A 86 12.92 16.20 -6.03
C GLN A 86 13.75 15.46 -4.97
N LEU A 87 13.27 14.29 -4.52
CA LEU A 87 14.02 13.43 -3.60
C LEU A 87 15.40 13.06 -4.18
N ARG A 88 15.45 12.58 -5.42
CA ARG A 88 16.70 12.20 -6.09
C ARG A 88 17.68 13.36 -6.20
N ARG A 89 17.21 14.53 -6.65
CA ARG A 89 18.05 15.75 -6.72
C ARG A 89 18.60 16.16 -5.36
N SER A 90 17.80 16.04 -4.29
CA SER A 90 18.24 16.34 -2.92
C SER A 90 19.37 15.40 -2.48
N ILE A 91 19.25 14.10 -2.76
CA ILE A 91 20.27 13.10 -2.42
C ILE A 91 21.54 13.34 -3.24
N ASP A 92 21.41 13.57 -4.55
CA ASP A 92 22.56 13.78 -5.44
C ASP A 92 23.33 15.04 -5.06
N ALA A 93 22.63 16.15 -4.74
CA ALA A 93 23.26 17.38 -4.27
C ALA A 93 24.04 17.18 -2.96
N GLN A 94 23.48 16.43 -2.00
CA GLN A 94 24.16 16.11 -0.75
C GLN A 94 25.44 15.28 -0.99
N ARG A 95 25.38 14.29 -1.89
CA ARG A 95 26.54 13.47 -2.25
C ARG A 95 27.63 14.28 -2.96
N GLN A 96 27.24 15.17 -3.87
CA GLN A 96 28.15 16.10 -4.55
C GLN A 96 28.85 17.04 -3.55
N ALA A 97 28.17 17.42 -2.46
CA ALA A 97 28.75 18.18 -1.35
C ALA A 97 29.63 17.34 -0.41
N GLY A 98 29.98 16.09 -0.78
CA GLY A 98 30.85 15.21 0.00
C GLY A 98 30.16 14.48 1.15
N LYS A 99 28.83 14.55 1.24
CA LYS A 99 28.09 13.87 2.30
C LYS A 99 28.02 12.38 2.04
N ARG A 100 28.72 11.59 2.87
CA ARG A 100 28.76 10.13 2.78
C ARG A 100 27.40 9.47 2.99
N ARG A 101 26.60 9.95 3.95
CA ARG A 101 25.24 9.49 4.21
C ARG A 101 24.25 10.59 3.89
N ALA A 102 23.44 10.41 2.86
CA ALA A 102 22.44 11.40 2.48
C ALA A 102 21.30 11.44 3.50
N ASP A 103 20.85 12.62 3.87
CA ASP A 103 19.66 12.78 4.69
C ASP A 103 18.44 12.67 3.80
N MET A 104 17.56 11.76 4.16
CA MET A 104 16.24 11.60 3.56
C MET A 104 15.22 12.02 4.61
N TYR A 105 14.55 13.15 4.37
CA TYR A 105 13.51 13.66 5.26
C TYR A 105 12.23 12.84 5.06
N VAL A 106 11.73 12.26 6.12
CA VAL A 106 10.59 11.34 6.10
C VAL A 106 9.52 11.91 7.01
N TYR A 107 8.30 11.99 6.49
CA TYR A 107 7.18 12.49 7.28
C TYR A 107 7.00 11.68 8.56
N ALA A 108 7.04 12.40 9.68
CA ALA A 108 6.73 11.90 11.00
C ALA A 108 5.42 12.55 11.42
N GLU A 109 4.44 11.74 11.81
CA GLU A 109 3.19 12.27 12.35
C GLU A 109 3.49 13.09 13.60
N PRO A 110 2.95 14.32 13.70
CA PRO A 110 3.06 15.07 14.94
C PRO A 110 2.38 14.27 16.06
N PRO A 111 2.91 14.31 17.30
CA PRO A 111 2.21 13.70 18.42
C PRO A 111 0.80 14.29 18.50
N GLY A 112 -0.21 13.41 18.49
CA GLY A 112 -1.59 13.82 18.67
C GLY A 112 -1.82 14.50 20.02
N PRO A 113 -2.97 15.17 20.22
CA PRO A 113 -3.35 15.71 21.52
C PRO A 113 -3.32 14.61 22.59
N GLU A 114 -2.87 14.95 23.80
CA GLU A 114 -2.96 14.04 24.94
C GLU A 114 -4.40 13.52 25.11
N GLY A 115 -4.55 12.21 25.26
CA GLY A 115 -5.84 11.54 25.44
C GLY A 115 -6.60 11.09 24.17
N ASP A 116 -6.17 11.47 22.96
CA ASP A 116 -6.78 10.96 21.72
C ASP A 116 -5.91 9.87 21.06
N ALA A 117 -6.15 8.62 21.46
CA ALA A 117 -5.47 7.45 20.90
C ALA A 117 -5.70 7.24 19.39
N SER A 118 -6.67 7.92 18.78
CA SER A 118 -6.90 7.87 17.33
C SER A 118 -6.02 8.84 16.54
N GLN A 119 -5.34 9.77 17.23
CA GLN A 119 -4.38 10.73 16.68
C GLN A 119 -2.93 10.47 17.15
N GLN A 120 -2.71 9.41 17.93
CA GLN A 120 -1.41 9.09 18.52
C GLN A 120 -0.73 7.95 17.74
N GLY A 121 -0.22 8.27 16.55
CA GLY A 121 0.72 7.43 15.81
C GLY A 121 0.17 6.05 15.40
N HIS A 122 1.10 5.13 15.13
CA HIS A 122 0.76 3.78 14.67
C HIS A 122 0.38 2.88 15.86
N PRO A 123 -0.69 2.06 15.78
CA PRO A 123 -1.14 1.19 16.88
C PRO A 123 -0.15 0.07 17.28
N VAL A 124 0.89 -0.16 16.49
CA VAL A 124 1.94 -1.18 16.73
C VAL A 124 3.36 -0.61 16.72
N PHE A 125 3.60 0.52 16.02
CA PHE A 125 4.95 1.04 15.79
C PHE A 125 5.16 2.29 16.64
N SER A 126 6.35 2.43 17.21
CA SER A 126 6.75 3.75 17.72
C SER A 126 6.88 4.75 16.56
N ASN A 127 6.90 6.04 16.86
CA ASN A 127 7.11 7.07 15.85
C ASN A 127 8.44 6.89 15.10
N ASP A 128 9.51 6.52 15.81
CA ASP A 128 10.82 6.25 15.20
C ASP A 128 10.77 5.04 14.26
N GLN A 129 10.06 3.98 14.65
CA GLN A 129 9.84 2.82 13.79
C GLN A 129 9.03 3.20 12.55
N ASN A 130 8.00 4.02 12.70
CA ASN A 130 7.18 4.49 11.58
C ASN A 130 8.00 5.28 10.56
N VAL A 131 8.83 6.22 11.04
CA VAL A 131 9.78 6.99 10.23
C VAL A 131 10.78 6.08 9.53
N LEU A 132 11.31 5.08 10.23
CA LEU A 132 12.21 4.08 9.66
C LEU A 132 11.53 3.29 8.55
N ILE A 133 10.33 2.76 8.79
CA ILE A 133 9.58 1.93 7.84
C ILE A 133 9.28 2.72 6.55
N ARG A 134 8.81 3.96 6.69
CA ARG A 134 8.57 4.88 5.57
C ARG A 134 9.85 5.21 4.82
N GLY A 135 10.93 5.53 5.52
CA GLY A 135 12.24 5.82 4.91
C GLY A 135 12.82 4.62 4.14
N VAL A 136 12.72 3.41 4.71
CA VAL A 136 13.12 2.17 4.05
C VAL A 136 12.31 1.95 2.77
N HIS A 137 10.99 2.15 2.83
CA HIS A 137 10.12 2.08 1.66
C HIS A 137 10.53 3.08 0.58
N ASP A 138 10.70 4.35 0.93
CA ASP A 138 11.09 5.40 -0.01
C ASP A 138 12.45 5.11 -0.66
N ALA A 139 13.43 4.63 0.12
CA ALA A 139 14.76 4.31 -0.40
C ALA A 139 14.76 3.08 -1.32
N ILE A 140 14.17 1.96 -0.89
CA ILE A 140 14.22 0.70 -1.65
C ILE A 140 13.26 0.74 -2.84
N ALA A 141 12.04 1.18 -2.60
CA ALA A 141 10.95 1.03 -3.53
C ALA A 141 10.86 2.23 -4.47
N HIS A 142 10.71 3.44 -3.94
CA HIS A 142 10.61 4.63 -4.78
C HIS A 142 11.93 4.98 -5.46
N LEU A 143 13.00 5.14 -4.69
CA LEU A 143 14.30 5.53 -5.22
C LEU A 143 14.99 4.39 -5.96
N GLY A 144 15.03 3.20 -5.36
CA GLY A 144 15.63 2.00 -5.95
C GLY A 144 14.84 1.43 -7.13
N GLY A 145 13.51 1.58 -7.15
CA GLY A 145 12.61 1.10 -8.21
C GLY A 145 12.20 2.15 -9.24
N ASN A 146 12.59 3.41 -9.04
CA ASN A 146 12.17 4.53 -9.87
C ASN A 146 10.63 4.70 -9.95
N HIS A 147 9.94 4.44 -8.84
CA HIS A 147 8.49 4.62 -8.76
C HIS A 147 8.13 6.03 -8.26
N PRO A 148 7.34 6.82 -9.01
CA PRO A 148 6.96 8.17 -8.60
C PRO A 148 5.97 8.17 -7.42
N PHE A 149 5.93 9.25 -6.63
CA PHE A 149 4.91 9.49 -5.60
C PHE A 149 3.55 9.82 -6.23
N SER A 150 2.90 8.79 -6.77
CA SER A 150 1.60 8.86 -7.46
C SER A 150 0.83 7.58 -7.16
N ALA A 151 -0.50 7.57 -7.27
CA ALA A 151 -1.31 6.37 -7.01
C ALA A 151 -0.74 5.08 -7.66
N ARG A 152 -0.40 5.14 -8.95
CA ARG A 152 0.20 4.00 -9.65
C ARG A 152 1.61 3.69 -9.15
N GLY A 153 2.39 4.73 -8.86
CA GLY A 153 3.76 4.57 -8.40
C GLY A 153 3.85 4.00 -6.99
N GLU A 154 2.97 4.37 -6.06
CA GLU A 154 2.84 3.74 -4.74
C GLU A 154 2.55 2.24 -4.86
N TYR A 155 1.68 1.84 -5.79
CA TYR A 155 1.36 0.43 -5.98
C TYR A 155 2.52 -0.34 -6.63
N GLY A 156 3.24 0.30 -7.55
CA GLY A 156 4.50 -0.23 -8.09
C GLY A 156 5.57 -0.36 -7.00
N ALA A 157 5.72 0.65 -6.17
CA ALA A 157 6.63 0.68 -5.04
C ALA A 157 6.28 -0.41 -4.02
N TYR A 158 5.01 -0.60 -3.69
CA TYR A 158 4.57 -1.75 -2.91
C TYR A 158 5.04 -3.06 -3.55
N ASN A 159 4.75 -3.25 -4.84
CA ASN A 159 5.10 -4.50 -5.52
C ASN A 159 6.60 -4.76 -5.44
N ARG A 160 7.43 -3.75 -5.66
CA ARG A 160 8.88 -3.87 -5.49
C ARG A 160 9.27 -4.16 -4.04
N HIS A 161 8.65 -3.49 -3.07
CA HIS A 161 9.03 -3.62 -1.67
C HIS A 161 8.65 -4.98 -1.09
N LEU A 162 7.47 -5.49 -1.45
CA LEU A 162 7.02 -6.82 -1.09
C LEU A 162 8.07 -7.87 -1.46
N LYS A 163 8.75 -7.66 -2.60
CA LYS A 163 9.77 -8.57 -3.09
C LYS A 163 11.05 -8.60 -2.25
N THR A 164 11.38 -7.51 -1.58
CA THR A 164 12.55 -7.50 -0.70
C THR A 164 12.23 -7.98 0.71
N LEU A 165 10.93 -8.14 1.04
CA LEU A 165 10.44 -8.56 2.35
C LEU A 165 10.10 -10.04 2.43
N CYS A 166 9.51 -10.58 1.37
CA CYS A 166 9.02 -11.95 1.32
C CYS A 166 9.86 -12.79 0.36
N ASN A 167 10.19 -14.02 0.75
CA ASN A 167 10.68 -14.99 -0.22
C ASN A 167 9.53 -15.38 -1.18
N VAL A 168 9.83 -15.65 -2.45
CA VAL A 168 8.86 -16.03 -3.49
C VAL A 168 8.01 -17.23 -3.07
N GLN A 169 8.63 -18.27 -2.49
CA GLN A 169 7.89 -19.46 -2.07
C GLN A 169 6.97 -19.17 -0.88
N ASP A 170 7.43 -18.37 0.08
CA ASP A 170 6.64 -18.02 1.27
C ASP A 170 5.48 -17.08 0.93
N ALA A 171 5.71 -16.14 0.02
CA ALA A 171 4.66 -15.28 -0.53
C ALA A 171 3.56 -16.12 -1.21
N ARG A 172 3.93 -17.00 -2.14
CA ARG A 172 2.95 -17.87 -2.85
C ARG A 172 2.20 -18.81 -1.92
N ALA A 173 2.84 -19.27 -0.84
CA ALA A 173 2.22 -20.14 0.15
C ALA A 173 1.38 -19.39 1.19
N GLY A 174 1.24 -18.05 1.09
CA GLY A 174 0.53 -17.24 2.07
C GLY A 174 1.22 -17.16 3.43
N LYS A 175 2.51 -17.50 3.52
CA LYS A 175 3.29 -17.59 4.76
C LYS A 175 4.00 -16.30 5.14
N CYS A 176 4.04 -15.30 4.25
CA CYS A 176 4.65 -14.02 4.56
C CYS A 176 3.60 -13.04 5.11
N LEU A 177 3.42 -13.02 6.43
CA LEU A 177 2.40 -12.17 7.07
C LEU A 177 2.69 -10.67 6.85
N ALA A 178 3.97 -10.30 6.75
CA ALA A 178 4.38 -8.94 6.43
C ALA A 178 3.79 -8.37 5.11
N ALA A 179 3.39 -9.24 4.17
CA ALA A 179 2.74 -8.81 2.92
C ALA A 179 1.41 -8.09 3.18
N ALA A 180 0.61 -8.64 4.10
CA ALA A 180 -0.68 -8.11 4.49
C ALA A 180 -0.53 -6.78 5.25
N ALA A 181 0.43 -6.71 6.18
CA ALA A 181 0.75 -5.47 6.91
C ALA A 181 1.23 -4.37 5.96
N LEU A 182 2.16 -4.68 5.05
CA LEU A 182 2.64 -3.73 4.05
C LEU A 182 1.50 -3.25 3.13
N PHE A 183 0.53 -4.11 2.83
CA PHE A 183 -0.59 -3.74 1.95
C PHE A 183 -1.45 -2.68 2.64
N THR A 184 -1.75 -2.87 3.92
CA THR A 184 -2.48 -1.88 4.72
C THR A 184 -1.71 -0.56 4.82
N GLU A 185 -0.41 -0.61 5.09
CA GLU A 185 0.44 0.57 5.25
C GLU A 185 0.61 1.39 3.98
N ILE A 186 0.71 0.74 2.82
CA ILE A 186 0.96 1.42 1.54
C ILE A 186 -0.34 1.55 0.75
N VAL A 187 -0.90 0.44 0.27
CA VAL A 187 -2.06 0.45 -0.63
C VAL A 187 -3.30 1.01 0.07
N GLY A 188 -3.50 0.67 1.35
CA GLY A 188 -4.59 1.18 2.17
C GLY A 188 -4.56 2.70 2.33
N GLN A 189 -3.45 3.23 2.86
CA GLN A 189 -3.26 4.67 3.05
C GLN A 189 -3.27 5.45 1.73
N THR A 190 -2.58 4.97 0.69
CA THR A 190 -2.61 5.59 -0.64
C THR A 190 -4.04 5.66 -1.17
N SER A 191 -4.78 4.54 -1.14
CA SER A 191 -6.17 4.49 -1.62
C SER A 191 -7.04 5.49 -0.89
N TYR A 192 -6.91 5.53 0.45
CA TYR A 192 -7.65 6.47 1.27
C TYR A 192 -7.32 7.92 0.90
N PHE A 193 -6.04 8.28 0.79
CA PHE A 193 -5.61 9.62 0.42
C PHE A 193 -6.20 10.07 -0.91
N TYR A 194 -6.14 9.23 -1.94
CA TYR A 194 -6.68 9.59 -3.26
C TYR A 194 -8.21 9.65 -3.27
N VAL A 195 -8.92 8.82 -2.50
CA VAL A 195 -10.39 8.85 -2.48
C VAL A 195 -10.93 9.97 -1.62
N TYR A 196 -10.32 10.27 -0.48
CA TYR A 196 -10.84 11.21 0.53
C TYR A 196 -10.06 12.54 0.61
N GLY A 197 -8.92 12.66 -0.07
CA GLY A 197 -8.12 13.89 -0.15
C GLY A 197 -7.22 14.18 1.05
N GLN A 198 -7.13 13.26 2.01
CA GLN A 198 -6.30 13.38 3.22
C GLN A 198 -5.83 11.99 3.68
N PHE A 199 -4.75 11.92 4.44
CA PHE A 199 -4.33 10.66 5.07
C PHE A 199 -5.31 10.26 6.17
N ALA A 200 -5.49 8.96 6.35
CA ALA A 200 -6.25 8.42 7.47
C ALA A 200 -5.33 8.19 8.68
N PRO A 201 -5.89 8.05 9.89
CA PRO A 201 -5.19 7.40 10.99
C PRO A 201 -4.58 6.07 10.52
N GLN A 202 -3.37 5.79 10.97
CA GLN A 202 -2.68 4.54 10.67
C GLN A 202 -3.37 3.36 11.36
N LYS A 203 -3.36 2.20 10.70
CA LYS A 203 -4.14 1.05 11.14
C LYS A 203 -3.32 -0.24 11.10
N ALA A 204 -3.41 -1.01 12.17
CA ALA A 204 -2.93 -2.39 12.21
C ALA A 204 -4.11 -3.35 11.98
N ALA A 205 -4.48 -3.56 10.72
CA ALA A 205 -5.57 -4.46 10.34
C ALA A 205 -5.26 -5.17 9.01
N PHE A 206 -5.92 -6.29 8.75
CA PHE A 206 -5.89 -6.95 7.45
C PHE A 206 -7.07 -6.54 6.58
N LEU A 207 -6.80 -6.31 5.30
CA LEU A 207 -7.83 -6.08 4.28
C LEU A 207 -8.02 -7.36 3.47
N ASN A 208 -8.65 -8.39 4.07
CA ASN A 208 -8.61 -9.78 3.59
C ASN A 208 -9.30 -10.02 2.23
N ASP A 209 -10.09 -9.06 1.75
CA ASP A 209 -10.77 -9.15 0.46
C ASP A 209 -9.84 -8.92 -0.74
N PHE A 210 -8.62 -8.44 -0.53
CA PHE A 210 -7.70 -8.09 -1.61
C PHE A 210 -6.55 -9.08 -1.71
N ASP A 211 -6.06 -9.27 -2.94
CA ASP A 211 -4.86 -10.07 -3.18
C ASP A 211 -3.62 -9.19 -2.92
N TYR A 212 -2.86 -9.55 -1.88
CA TYR A 212 -1.65 -8.84 -1.49
C TYR A 212 -0.49 -9.09 -2.46
N TYR A 213 -0.52 -10.18 -3.22
CA TYR A 213 0.57 -10.56 -4.11
C TYR A 213 0.35 -10.08 -5.54
N ASN A 214 -0.92 -9.96 -5.94
CA ASN A 214 -1.33 -9.48 -7.25
C ASN A 214 -2.15 -8.19 -7.09
N ILE A 215 -1.47 -7.07 -6.80
CA ILE A 215 -2.15 -5.79 -6.59
C ILE A 215 -3.11 -5.46 -7.74
N GLY A 216 -4.32 -5.11 -7.33
CA GLY A 216 -5.43 -4.77 -8.20
C GLY A 216 -6.45 -5.90 -8.33
N LEU A 217 -6.13 -7.11 -7.83
CA LEU A 217 -7.07 -8.21 -7.74
C LEU A 217 -7.73 -8.29 -6.37
N LEU A 218 -8.90 -8.94 -6.36
CA LEU A 218 -9.52 -9.43 -5.14
C LEU A 218 -8.89 -10.78 -4.77
N SER A 219 -8.86 -11.10 -3.48
CA SER A 219 -8.48 -12.44 -3.02
C SER A 219 -9.40 -13.49 -3.65
N PRO A 220 -8.92 -14.67 -4.06
CA PRO A 220 -9.77 -15.73 -4.62
C PRO A 220 -10.92 -16.15 -3.70
N SER A 221 -10.74 -16.03 -2.39
CA SER A 221 -11.78 -16.32 -1.39
C SER A 221 -12.71 -15.14 -1.10
N SER A 222 -12.45 -13.97 -1.67
CA SER A 222 -13.28 -12.80 -1.43
C SER A 222 -14.67 -12.99 -2.03
N ARG A 223 -15.69 -12.69 -1.22
CA ARG A 223 -17.08 -12.67 -1.65
C ARG A 223 -17.37 -11.52 -2.62
N LEU A 224 -16.52 -10.49 -2.66
CA LEU A 224 -16.61 -9.38 -3.61
C LEU A 224 -16.48 -9.85 -5.08
N ASN A 225 -15.85 -11.01 -5.33
CA ASN A 225 -15.77 -11.60 -6.67
C ASN A 225 -17.13 -11.92 -7.31
N ARG A 226 -18.22 -11.96 -6.53
CA ARG A 226 -19.59 -12.08 -7.06
C ARG A 226 -20.09 -10.83 -7.76
N PHE A 227 -19.52 -9.68 -7.42
CA PHE A 227 -19.97 -8.36 -7.86
C PHE A 227 -18.95 -7.68 -8.77
N PHE A 228 -17.66 -8.00 -8.61
CA PHE A 228 -16.59 -7.41 -9.39
C PHE A 228 -15.82 -8.47 -10.16
N GLU A 229 -15.27 -8.07 -11.31
CA GLU A 229 -14.40 -8.90 -12.12
C GLU A 229 -13.30 -8.07 -12.77
N VAL A 230 -12.26 -8.74 -13.26
CA VAL A 230 -11.21 -8.10 -14.03
C VAL A 230 -11.55 -8.15 -15.50
N GLN A 231 -11.65 -6.99 -16.13
CA GLN A 231 -11.84 -6.84 -17.56
C GLN A 231 -10.79 -5.89 -18.10
N ASN A 232 -10.07 -6.30 -19.15
CA ASN A 232 -9.03 -5.48 -19.79
C ASN A 232 -7.97 -4.93 -18.81
N LYS A 233 -7.61 -5.75 -17.80
CA LYS A 233 -6.71 -5.35 -16.71
C LYS A 233 -7.24 -4.17 -15.89
N ASP A 234 -8.55 -4.06 -15.69
CA ASP A 234 -9.16 -3.19 -14.69
C ASP A 234 -10.19 -3.98 -13.87
N LEU A 235 -10.27 -3.70 -12.56
CA LEU A 235 -11.37 -4.20 -11.75
C LEU A 235 -12.61 -3.37 -12.05
N VAL A 236 -13.70 -4.01 -12.46
CA VAL A 236 -14.97 -3.39 -12.84
C VAL A 236 -16.14 -4.06 -12.15
N CYS A 237 -17.30 -3.39 -12.12
CA CYS A 237 -18.55 -4.05 -11.76
C CYS A 237 -18.89 -5.09 -12.84
N ARG A 238 -19.35 -6.28 -12.44
CA ARG A 238 -19.85 -7.29 -13.38
C ARG A 238 -21.06 -6.74 -14.16
N PRO A 239 -21.31 -7.22 -15.40
CA PRO A 239 -22.50 -6.83 -16.16
C PRO A 239 -23.81 -7.09 -15.43
N ILE A 240 -23.84 -8.12 -14.59
CA ILE A 240 -25.01 -8.52 -13.78
C ILE A 240 -24.99 -7.93 -12.36
N PHE A 241 -24.28 -6.83 -12.13
CA PHE A 241 -24.16 -6.22 -10.81
C PHE A 241 -25.55 -5.81 -10.27
N ASP A 242 -25.96 -6.44 -9.17
CA ASP A 242 -27.17 -6.10 -8.43
C ASP A 242 -26.80 -5.23 -7.21
N PRO A 243 -27.10 -3.91 -7.23
CA PRO A 243 -26.77 -3.01 -6.13
C PRO A 243 -27.52 -3.36 -4.85
N GLU A 244 -28.74 -3.90 -4.94
CA GLU A 244 -29.54 -4.29 -3.78
C GLU A 244 -28.96 -5.53 -3.11
N ALA A 245 -28.58 -6.55 -3.90
CA ALA A 245 -27.86 -7.71 -3.36
C ALA A 245 -26.52 -7.33 -2.76
N PHE A 246 -25.77 -6.43 -3.41
CA PHE A 246 -24.51 -5.93 -2.89
C PHE A 246 -24.69 -5.21 -1.55
N ALA A 247 -25.69 -4.33 -1.44
CA ALA A 247 -25.96 -3.61 -0.20
C ALA A 247 -26.49 -4.51 0.93
N ARG A 248 -27.24 -5.58 0.61
CA ARG A 248 -27.63 -6.58 1.61
C ARG A 248 -26.42 -7.37 2.13
N GLU A 249 -25.52 -7.77 1.24
CA GLU A 249 -24.36 -8.59 1.61
C GLU A 249 -23.24 -7.78 2.28
N PHE A 250 -23.03 -6.55 1.82
CA PHE A 250 -21.93 -5.67 2.20
C PHE A 250 -22.45 -4.32 2.68
N THR A 251 -23.39 -4.32 3.64
CA THR A 251 -24.12 -3.11 4.04
C THR A 251 -23.23 -1.93 4.43
N ALA A 252 -22.21 -2.14 5.26
CA ALA A 252 -21.32 -1.07 5.68
C ALA A 252 -20.46 -0.54 4.51
N LEU A 253 -19.90 -1.45 3.72
CA LEU A 253 -19.08 -1.12 2.55
C LEU A 253 -19.88 -0.41 1.47
N SER A 254 -21.09 -0.87 1.15
CA SER A 254 -21.98 -0.23 0.18
C SER A 254 -22.36 1.19 0.61
N ARG A 255 -22.69 1.40 1.89
CA ARG A 255 -22.97 2.73 2.43
C ARG A 255 -21.76 3.65 2.34
N GLU A 256 -20.57 3.13 2.64
CA GLU A 256 -19.35 3.93 2.56
C GLU A 256 -18.99 4.27 1.10
N LEU A 257 -19.10 3.32 0.17
CA LEU A 257 -18.87 3.56 -1.25
C LEU A 257 -19.81 4.64 -1.80
N ALA A 258 -21.09 4.64 -1.40
CA ALA A 258 -22.07 5.65 -1.80
C ALA A 258 -21.73 7.07 -1.30
N ARG A 259 -20.97 7.20 -0.20
CA ARG A 259 -20.53 8.49 0.36
C ARG A 259 -19.26 9.03 -0.29
N GLN A 260 -18.54 8.22 -1.06
CA GLN A 260 -17.33 8.65 -1.74
C GLN A 260 -17.69 9.57 -2.91
N VAL A 261 -17.37 10.85 -2.78
CA VAL A 261 -17.55 11.86 -3.84
C VAL A 261 -16.27 12.15 -4.63
N GLY A 262 -15.15 11.57 -4.20
CA GLY A 262 -13.82 11.80 -4.75
C GLY A 262 -13.18 13.04 -4.12
N GLY A 263 -11.91 12.94 -3.76
CA GLY A 263 -11.13 14.11 -3.36
C GLY A 263 -11.04 15.13 -4.52
N PRO A 264 -10.62 16.38 -4.25
CA PRO A 264 -10.68 17.51 -5.19
C PRO A 264 -9.95 17.33 -6.54
N LYS A 265 -9.22 16.22 -6.73
CA LYS A 265 -8.44 15.92 -7.94
C LYS A 265 -8.69 14.52 -8.51
N VAL A 266 -9.73 13.80 -8.07
CA VAL A 266 -9.95 12.39 -8.41
C VAL A 266 -11.37 12.17 -8.88
N ARG A 267 -11.53 11.75 -10.14
CA ARG A 267 -12.81 11.26 -10.67
C ARG A 267 -12.97 9.80 -10.28
N LEU A 268 -14.03 9.49 -9.56
CA LEU A 268 -14.35 8.13 -9.15
C LEU A 268 -15.08 7.38 -10.27
N ALA A 269 -14.66 6.14 -10.53
CA ALA A 269 -15.40 5.21 -11.37
C ALA A 269 -16.77 4.96 -10.75
N ALA A 270 -17.84 4.89 -11.55
CA ALA A 270 -19.18 4.64 -11.03
C ALA A 270 -19.29 3.23 -10.44
N ILE A 271 -19.97 3.11 -9.31
CA ILE A 271 -20.42 1.84 -8.72
C ILE A 271 -21.91 2.07 -8.47
N PRO A 272 -22.82 1.28 -9.10
CA PRO A 272 -24.25 1.45 -8.90
C PRO A 272 -24.63 1.38 -7.43
N THR A 273 -25.51 2.27 -6.98
CA THR A 273 -26.03 2.29 -5.61
C THR A 273 -27.47 1.82 -5.58
N PRO A 274 -27.94 1.27 -4.45
CA PRO A 274 -29.36 1.01 -4.24
C PRO A 274 -30.20 2.27 -4.49
N SER A 275 -31.44 2.06 -4.92
CA SER A 275 -32.43 3.12 -5.11
C SER A 275 -32.99 3.66 -3.79
#